data_AF-A0AAQ0IGD7-F1
#
_entry.id   AF-A0AAQ0IGD7-F1
#
_cell.length_a   1.000
_cell.length_b   1.000
_cell.length_c   1.000
_cell.angle_alpha   90.00
_cell.angle_beta   90.00
_cell.angle_gamma   90.00
#
_symmetry.space_group_name_H-M   'P 1'
#
loop_
_entity.id
_entity.type
_entity.pdbx_description
1 polymer ?
#
loop_
_entity_poly.entity_id
_entity_poly.type
_entity_poly.pdbx_seq_one_letter_code
_entity_poly.pdbx_strand_id
1 'polypeptide(L)'
;MKQIKAHLTHYVEEILNLSSQEYLTEFVQLGIEELNWGERKIPEKLKGAIIDTYTFYTHSLIKDYIYSFIGTYQGKIILLGYTNGEYEHFFYINDTDKTLHSELHLLNLTEEDLEFVNVG
;
A
#
# COMPACT_ATOMS: atom_id res chain seq x y z
N MET A 1 5.98 -4.06 -9.60
CA MET A 1 4.65 -3.92 -8.96
C MET A 1 3.90 -5.24 -8.80
N LYS A 2 3.87 -6.13 -9.81
CA LYS A 2 3.18 -7.44 -9.72
C LYS A 2 3.59 -8.29 -8.51
N GLN A 3 4.89 -8.37 -8.22
CA GLN A 3 5.40 -9.10 -7.06
C GLN A 3 4.90 -8.48 -5.75
N ILE A 4 5.09 -7.16 -5.56
CA ILE A 4 4.63 -6.45 -4.35
C ILE A 4 3.13 -6.64 -4.12
N LYS A 5 2.30 -6.56 -5.19
CA LYS A 5 0.88 -6.90 -5.12
C LYS A 5 0.67 -8.30 -4.54
N ALA A 6 1.36 -9.31 -5.06
CA ALA A 6 1.21 -10.69 -4.60
C ALA A 6 1.56 -10.85 -3.11
N HIS A 7 2.64 -10.22 -2.65
CA HIS A 7 3.04 -10.25 -1.24
C HIS A 7 2.03 -9.55 -0.32
N LEU A 8 1.52 -8.37 -0.72
CA LEU A 8 0.47 -7.66 0.02
C LEU A 8 -0.84 -8.46 0.10
N THR A 9 -1.31 -8.99 -1.02
CA THR A 9 -2.58 -9.73 -1.05
C THR A 9 -2.46 -11.05 -0.29
N HIS A 10 -1.31 -11.71 -0.37
CA HIS A 10 -1.05 -12.93 0.41
C HIS A 10 -1.08 -12.65 1.92
N TYR A 11 -0.45 -11.57 2.38
CA TYR A 11 -0.53 -11.16 3.79
C TYR A 11 -1.98 -10.97 4.25
N VAL A 12 -2.81 -10.31 3.44
CA VAL A 12 -4.25 -10.14 3.75
C VAL A 12 -4.97 -11.49 3.83
N GLU A 13 -4.68 -12.41 2.91
CA GLU A 13 -5.25 -13.76 2.96
C GLU A 13 -4.83 -14.51 4.24
N GLU A 14 -3.58 -14.40 4.66
CA GLU A 14 -3.06 -15.06 5.86
C GLU A 14 -3.70 -14.52 7.15
N ILE A 15 -3.72 -13.19 7.34
CA ILE A 15 -4.26 -12.61 8.59
C ILE A 15 -5.78 -12.83 8.74
N LEU A 16 -6.49 -13.02 7.62
CA LEU A 16 -7.93 -13.27 7.59
C LEU A 16 -8.28 -14.76 7.44
N ASN A 17 -7.27 -15.64 7.35
CA ASN A 17 -7.43 -17.08 7.12
C ASN A 17 -8.32 -17.40 5.90
N LEU A 18 -8.02 -16.76 4.77
CA LEU A 18 -8.74 -16.92 3.50
C LEU A 18 -8.00 -17.87 2.57
N SER A 19 -8.76 -18.58 1.74
CA SER A 19 -8.18 -19.26 0.57
C SER A 19 -7.70 -18.22 -0.45
N SER A 20 -6.68 -18.56 -1.24
CA SER A 20 -6.17 -17.67 -2.29
C SER A 20 -7.25 -17.23 -3.28
N GLN A 21 -7.28 -15.94 -3.60
CA GLN A 21 -8.29 -15.30 -4.46
C GLN A 21 -7.66 -14.47 -5.58
N GLU A 22 -8.44 -14.20 -6.62
CA GLU A 22 -8.07 -13.22 -7.64
C GLU A 22 -8.44 -11.81 -7.17
N TYR A 23 -7.42 -10.96 -6.99
CA TYR A 23 -7.60 -9.57 -6.60
C TYR A 23 -7.74 -8.66 -7.82
N LEU A 24 -8.79 -7.86 -7.83
CA LEU A 24 -8.95 -6.73 -8.74
C LEU A 24 -7.97 -5.62 -8.36
N THR A 25 -7.66 -4.77 -9.32
CA THR A 25 -6.85 -3.56 -9.11
C THR A 25 -7.66 -2.36 -9.55
N GLU A 26 -7.76 -1.37 -8.69
CA GLU A 26 -8.25 -0.04 -9.01
C GLU A 26 -7.12 0.97 -8.90
N PHE A 27 -7.09 1.92 -9.82
CA PHE A 27 -6.10 2.99 -9.86
C PHE A 27 -6.80 4.33 -9.69
N VAL A 28 -6.32 5.14 -8.74
CA VAL A 28 -6.84 6.48 -8.47
C VAL A 28 -5.68 7.42 -8.14
N GLN A 29 -5.78 8.67 -8.58
CA GLN A 29 -4.91 9.75 -8.13
C GLN A 29 -5.56 10.49 -6.97
N LEU A 30 -4.85 10.61 -5.85
CA LEU A 30 -5.36 11.22 -4.62
C LEU A 30 -4.34 12.20 -4.06
N GLY A 31 -4.80 13.27 -3.41
CA GLY A 31 -3.94 14.06 -2.54
C GLY A 31 -3.43 13.20 -1.38
N ILE A 32 -2.18 13.38 -0.97
CA ILE A 32 -1.59 12.64 0.16
C ILE A 32 -2.40 12.84 1.46
N GLU A 33 -3.08 13.99 1.57
CA GLU A 33 -3.95 14.37 2.67
C GLU A 33 -5.27 13.58 2.72
N GLU A 34 -5.67 12.95 1.61
CA GLU A 34 -6.93 12.19 1.53
C GLU A 34 -6.79 10.78 2.12
N LEU A 35 -5.56 10.30 2.33
CA LEU A 35 -5.30 9.03 3.01
C LEU A 35 -5.58 9.13 4.51
N ASN A 36 -6.00 8.02 5.12
CA ASN A 36 -6.18 7.97 6.57
C ASN A 36 -4.87 7.59 7.27
N TRP A 37 -4.12 8.61 7.66
CA TRP A 37 -2.83 8.43 8.33
C TRP A 37 -2.94 7.83 9.75
N GLY A 38 -4.14 7.64 10.28
CA GLY A 38 -4.36 7.22 11.66
C GLY A 38 -3.66 8.18 12.63
N GLU A 39 -2.83 7.65 13.53
CA GLU A 39 -2.03 8.47 14.46
C GLU A 39 -0.74 9.03 13.84
N ARG A 40 -0.41 8.64 12.61
CA ARG A 40 0.82 9.09 11.93
C ARG A 40 0.62 10.48 11.34
N LYS A 41 1.74 11.18 11.13
CA LYS A 41 1.75 12.47 10.44
C LYS A 41 2.15 12.27 8.99
N ILE A 42 1.52 13.04 8.10
CA ILE A 42 1.93 13.17 6.70
C ILE A 42 3.40 13.63 6.66
N PRO A 43 4.28 12.96 5.90
CA PRO A 43 5.64 13.41 5.69
C PRO A 43 5.64 14.83 5.12
N GLU A 44 6.37 15.75 5.77
CA GLU A 44 6.36 17.18 5.40
C GLU A 44 6.68 17.43 3.91
N LYS A 45 7.59 16.64 3.33
CA LYS A 45 7.97 16.74 1.92
C LYS A 45 6.88 16.31 0.94
N LEU A 46 5.94 15.49 1.39
CA LEU A 46 4.84 15.01 0.57
C LEU A 46 3.60 15.89 0.68
N LYS A 47 3.54 16.86 1.60
CA LYS A 47 2.37 17.75 1.73
C LYS A 47 2.05 18.46 0.41
N GLY A 48 0.79 18.38 0.01
CA GLY A 48 0.26 18.88 -1.25
C GLY A 48 0.58 17.99 -2.47
N ALA A 49 1.22 16.84 -2.27
CA ALA A 49 1.48 15.90 -3.36
C ALA A 49 0.19 15.18 -3.79
N ILE A 50 0.02 15.07 -5.10
CA ILE A 50 -0.91 14.11 -5.70
C ILE A 50 -0.12 12.83 -5.97
N ILE A 51 -0.63 11.70 -5.49
CA ILE A 51 0.02 10.40 -5.59
C ILE A 51 -0.83 9.44 -6.42
N ASP A 52 -0.14 8.52 -7.08
CA ASP A 52 -0.76 7.41 -7.79
C ASP A 52 -1.00 6.26 -6.81
N THR A 53 -2.27 5.91 -6.57
CA THR A 53 -2.67 4.85 -5.64
C THR A 53 -3.23 3.65 -6.40
N TYR A 54 -2.68 2.48 -6.12
CA TYR A 54 -3.16 1.20 -6.63
C TYR A 54 -3.77 0.41 -5.48
N THR A 55 -5.08 0.21 -5.53
CA THR A 55 -5.86 -0.47 -4.49
C THR A 55 -6.24 -1.87 -4.96
N PHE A 56 -6.07 -2.87 -4.10
CA PHE A 56 -6.38 -4.26 -4.38
C PHE A 56 -7.47 -4.78 -3.46
N TYR A 57 -8.49 -5.39 -4.06
CA TYR A 57 -9.64 -5.95 -3.34
C TYR A 57 -10.25 -7.13 -4.08
N THR A 58 -11.14 -7.83 -3.38
CA THR A 58 -12.03 -8.84 -3.95
C THR A 58 -13.48 -8.48 -3.65
N HIS A 59 -14.43 -9.06 -4.39
CA HIS A 59 -15.87 -8.79 -4.17
C HIS A 59 -16.37 -9.23 -2.78
N SER A 60 -15.71 -10.17 -2.13
CA SER A 60 -16.00 -10.56 -0.75
C SER A 60 -15.48 -9.52 0.23
N LEU A 61 -14.21 -9.11 0.07
CA LEU A 61 -13.50 -8.20 0.96
C LEU A 61 -14.02 -6.77 0.95
N ILE A 62 -14.58 -6.32 -0.18
CA ILE A 62 -15.11 -4.96 -0.30
C ILE A 62 -16.24 -4.67 0.69
N LYS A 63 -17.01 -5.70 1.10
CA LYS A 63 -18.12 -5.55 2.05
C LYS A 63 -17.65 -5.24 3.46
N ASP A 64 -16.45 -5.71 3.79
CA ASP A 64 -15.79 -5.50 5.07
C ASP A 64 -14.75 -4.37 4.99
N TYR A 65 -14.79 -3.58 3.89
CA TYR A 65 -13.88 -2.47 3.62
C TYR A 65 -12.40 -2.87 3.67
N ILE A 66 -12.09 -4.11 3.27
CA ILE A 66 -10.73 -4.63 3.28
C ILE A 66 -10.04 -4.35 1.95
N TYR A 67 -9.01 -3.51 2.02
CA TYR A 67 -8.22 -3.09 0.87
C TYR A 67 -6.74 -3.15 1.22
N SER A 68 -5.92 -3.66 0.32
CA SER A 68 -4.47 -3.42 0.35
C SER A 68 -4.11 -2.40 -0.71
N PHE A 69 -3.05 -1.64 -0.52
CA PHE A 69 -2.72 -0.54 -1.44
C PHE A 69 -1.22 -0.29 -1.58
N ILE A 70 -0.86 0.29 -2.72
CA ILE A 70 0.46 0.83 -3.04
C ILE A 70 0.29 2.29 -3.43
N GLY A 71 1.00 3.18 -2.74
CA GLY A 71 1.09 4.59 -3.13
C GLY A 71 2.44 4.87 -3.78
N THR A 72 2.42 5.52 -4.93
CA THR A 72 3.62 5.98 -5.63
C THR A 72 3.59 7.47 -5.89
N TYR A 73 4.77 8.10 -5.83
CA TYR A 73 4.95 9.50 -6.17
C TYR A 73 6.14 9.62 -7.12
N GLN A 74 5.90 10.19 -8.31
CA GLN A 74 6.90 10.33 -9.37
C GLN A 74 7.60 9.00 -9.72
N GLY A 75 6.83 7.89 -9.77
CA GLY A 75 7.34 6.56 -10.08
C GLY A 75 8.07 5.84 -8.94
N LYS A 76 8.25 6.48 -7.78
CA LYS A 76 8.79 5.84 -6.57
C LYS A 76 7.68 5.34 -5.67
N ILE A 77 7.80 4.12 -5.15
CA ILE A 77 6.92 3.65 -4.07
C ILE A 77 7.23 4.44 -2.82
N ILE A 78 6.19 5.09 -2.28
CA ILE A 78 6.28 5.87 -1.04
C ILE A 78 5.44 5.25 0.08
N LEU A 79 4.46 4.42 -0.25
CA LEU A 79 3.53 3.83 0.70
C LEU A 79 3.16 2.41 0.32
N LEU A 80 3.10 1.52 1.31
CA LEU A 80 2.44 0.22 1.23
C LEU A 80 1.58 0.05 2.47
N GLY A 81 0.38 -0.50 2.31
CA GLY A 81 -0.47 -0.72 3.46
C GLY A 81 -1.69 -1.58 3.18
N TYR A 82 -2.49 -1.76 4.22
CA TYR A 82 -3.84 -2.28 4.13
C TYR A 82 -4.77 -1.57 5.12
N THR A 83 -6.06 -1.60 4.84
CA THR A 83 -7.12 -1.10 5.71
C THR A 83 -8.28 -2.08 5.76
N ASN A 84 -9.07 -2.04 6.82
CA ASN A 84 -10.36 -2.72 6.96
C ASN A 84 -11.53 -1.73 7.20
N GLY A 85 -11.35 -0.47 6.81
CA GLY A 85 -12.33 0.61 7.00
C GLY A 85 -12.29 1.26 8.39
N GLU A 86 -11.89 0.53 9.43
CA GLU A 86 -11.73 1.08 10.80
C GLU A 86 -10.28 1.38 11.15
N TYR A 87 -9.36 0.55 10.66
CA TYR A 87 -7.94 0.60 10.95
C TYR A 87 -7.13 0.60 9.66
N GLU A 88 -6.08 1.42 9.62
CA GLU A 88 -5.11 1.45 8.53
C GLU A 88 -3.71 1.11 9.05
N HIS A 89 -3.08 0.18 8.36
CA HIS A 89 -1.73 -0.29 8.65
C HIS A 89 -0.81 0.05 7.49
N PHE A 90 0.24 0.81 7.76
CA PHE A 90 1.29 1.11 6.80
C PHE A 90 2.47 0.19 7.06
N PHE A 91 2.81 -0.67 6.10
CA PHE A 91 4.03 -1.49 6.15
C PHE A 91 5.27 -0.70 5.74
N TYR A 92 5.08 0.37 4.97
CA TYR A 92 6.19 1.15 4.44
C TYR A 92 5.76 2.59 4.22
N ILE A 93 6.63 3.52 4.62
CA ILE A 93 6.48 4.96 4.39
C ILE A 93 7.84 5.52 4.01
N ASN A 94 7.93 6.20 2.88
CA ASN A 94 9.13 6.88 2.40
C ASN A 94 8.80 8.32 1.98
N ASP A 95 9.65 9.28 2.36
CA ASP A 95 9.43 10.70 2.09
C ASP A 95 10.00 11.17 0.74
N THR A 96 10.30 10.24 -0.17
CA THR A 96 11.06 10.31 -1.43
C THR A 96 12.59 10.25 -1.33
N ASP A 97 13.15 10.62 -0.18
CA ASP A 97 14.60 10.65 0.06
C ASP A 97 15.05 9.55 1.01
N LYS A 98 14.23 9.22 2.02
CA LYS A 98 14.52 8.19 3.02
C LYS A 98 13.28 7.45 3.45
N THR A 99 13.50 6.22 3.89
CA THR A 99 12.49 5.44 4.60
C THR A 99 12.22 6.07 5.98
N LEU A 100 10.96 6.34 6.26
CA LEU A 100 10.46 6.81 7.56
C LEU A 100 9.92 5.68 8.41
N HIS A 101 9.39 4.64 7.78
CA HIS A 101 8.83 3.46 8.44
C HIS A 101 8.97 2.25 7.52
N SER A 102 9.36 1.10 8.08
CA SER A 102 9.48 -0.16 7.34
C SER A 102 9.21 -1.36 8.23
N GLU A 103 8.20 -2.12 7.84
CA GLU A 103 7.82 -3.43 8.35
C GLU A 103 7.72 -4.42 7.18
N LEU A 104 8.50 -4.19 6.12
CA LEU A 104 8.49 -5.00 4.89
C LEU A 104 8.76 -6.49 5.12
N HIS A 105 9.45 -6.83 6.22
CA HIS A 105 9.67 -8.22 6.64
C HIS A 105 8.36 -8.97 6.91
N LEU A 106 7.28 -8.29 7.31
CA LEU A 106 5.94 -8.89 7.46
C LEU A 106 5.35 -9.33 6.12
N LEU A 107 5.79 -8.69 5.03
CA LEU A 107 5.37 -9.02 3.67
C LEU A 107 6.37 -9.93 2.96
N ASN A 108 7.45 -10.39 3.61
CA ASN A 108 8.59 -11.03 2.95
C ASN A 108 9.19 -10.18 1.81
N LEU A 109 9.32 -8.87 2.04
CA LEU A 109 9.92 -7.91 1.11
C LEU A 109 11.10 -7.19 1.76
N THR A 110 11.94 -6.60 0.92
CA THR A 110 13.04 -5.69 1.27
C THR A 110 12.87 -4.36 0.54
N GLU A 111 13.66 -3.33 0.90
CA GLU A 111 13.62 -2.05 0.19
C GLU A 111 14.09 -2.17 -1.26
N GLU A 112 15.04 -3.08 -1.54
CA GLU A 112 15.51 -3.37 -2.91
C GLU A 112 14.36 -3.84 -3.80
N ASP A 113 13.44 -4.66 -3.28
CA ASP A 113 12.25 -5.12 -4.02
C ASP A 113 11.33 -3.96 -4.45
N LEU A 114 11.41 -2.81 -3.77
CA LEU A 114 10.61 -1.61 -4.08
C LEU A 114 11.26 -0.74 -5.17
N GLU A 115 12.58 -0.82 -5.35
CA GLU A 115 13.32 -0.02 -6.34
C GLU A 115 13.16 -0.57 -7.78
N PHE A 116 13.03 -1.90 -7.93
CA PHE A 116 12.93 -2.56 -9.24
C PHE A 116 11.53 -2.53 -9.88
N VAL A 117 10.68 -1.60 -9.47
CA VAL A 117 9.31 -1.50 -9.97
C VAL A 117 9.29 -0.75 -11.29
N ASN A 118 9.55 -1.48 -12.38
CA ASN A 118 9.18 -1.02 -13.72
C ASN A 118 7.65 -0.82 -13.76
N VAL A 119 7.22 0.43 -13.82
CA VAL A 119 5.90 0.87 -14.29
C VAL A 119 5.86 0.69 -15.81
N GLY A 120 5.76 -0.57 -16.25
CA GLY A 120 5.53 -0.96 -17.63
C GLY A 120 4.08 -1.34 -17.85
#